data_AF-A0A0G9MM88-F1
#
_entry.id   AF-A0A0G9MM88-F1
#
_cell.length_a   1.000
_cell.length_b   1.000
_cell.length_c   1.000
_cell.angle_alpha   90.00
_cell.angle_beta   90.00
_cell.angle_gamma   90.00
#
_symmetry.space_group_name_H-M   'P 1'
#
loop_
_entity.id
_entity.type
_entity.pdbx_description
1 polymer ?
#
loop_
_entity_poly.entity_id
_entity_poly.type
_entity_poly.pdbx_seq_one_letter_code
_entity_poly.pdbx_strand_id
1 'polypeptide(L)'
;MTQEHTHKDRAEATTPYPRAVNGLLQFLLAAFVAVIAGVVAISFNVVAFHGGFGPNDIPEGLLMIATFVAIFTLAGMVAIGLPVTVVLKLIDHEHAWLYALLGALAGFLATAVAIGPANLTRWDDFTLPAIGALCGLTAGAVWGRWRERGAKVAPAAKPANPVHDLLF
;
A
#
# COMPACT_ATOMS: atom_id res chain seq x y z
N MET A 1 -41.19 47.27 10.79
CA MET A 1 -40.84 45.97 11.39
C MET A 1 -40.66 45.00 10.24
N THR A 2 -39.44 44.90 9.75
CA THR A 2 -39.13 44.28 8.46
C THR A 2 -38.01 43.28 8.72
N GLN A 3 -38.36 42.01 8.90
CA GLN A 3 -37.40 40.91 8.92
C GLN A 3 -37.20 40.45 7.49
N GLU A 4 -36.25 41.08 6.80
CA GLU A 4 -35.82 40.67 5.48
C GLU A 4 -34.34 40.27 5.54
N HIS A 5 -34.10 39.07 5.02
CA HIS A 5 -32.85 38.64 4.39
C HIS A 5 -31.59 38.59 5.23
N THR A 6 -31.31 37.41 5.81
CA THR A 6 -29.92 36.91 5.95
C THR A 6 -29.94 35.38 6.01
N HIS A 7 -30.31 34.74 4.89
CA HIS A 7 -30.29 33.28 4.77
C HIS A 7 -29.69 32.81 3.44
N LYS A 8 -28.82 33.62 2.82
CA LYS A 8 -28.32 33.39 1.44
C LYS A 8 -26.79 33.31 1.30
N ASP A 9 -26.07 33.01 2.38
CA ASP A 9 -24.64 32.71 2.34
C ASP A 9 -24.34 31.29 2.84
N ARG A 10 -25.14 30.31 2.41
CA ARG A 10 -24.63 28.93 2.33
C ARG A 10 -23.71 28.89 1.12
N ALA A 11 -22.50 29.40 1.31
CA ALA A 11 -21.39 29.12 0.42
C ALA A 11 -21.32 27.60 0.27
N GLU A 12 -21.70 27.12 -0.90
CA GLU A 12 -21.40 25.76 -1.35
C GLU A 12 -19.90 25.63 -1.28
N ALA A 13 -19.42 25.11 -0.15
CA ALA A 13 -18.07 24.62 0.03
C ALA A 13 -17.93 23.45 -0.94
N THR A 14 -17.66 23.78 -2.20
CA THR A 14 -17.20 22.87 -3.22
C THR A 14 -15.88 22.33 -2.69
N THR A 15 -15.99 21.20 -2.02
CA THR A 15 -14.88 20.50 -1.39
C THR A 15 -13.80 20.32 -2.46
N PRO A 16 -12.60 20.92 -2.32
CA PRO A 16 -11.55 20.87 -3.36
C PRO A 16 -10.95 19.46 -3.54
N TYR A 17 -11.44 18.49 -2.79
CA TYR A 17 -10.88 17.15 -2.65
C TYR A 17 -10.97 16.23 -3.88
N PRO A 18 -11.96 16.29 -4.82
CA PRO A 18 -12.13 15.21 -5.80
C PRO A 18 -11.00 15.14 -6.84
N ARG A 19 -10.33 16.26 -7.15
CA ARG A 19 -9.24 16.27 -8.15
C ARG A 19 -7.93 15.71 -7.59
N ALA A 20 -7.59 16.04 -6.35
CA ALA A 20 -6.38 15.51 -5.70
C ALA A 20 -6.50 13.99 -5.44
N VAL A 21 -7.68 13.52 -5.06
CA VAL A 21 -7.96 12.10 -4.83
C VAL A 21 -7.87 11.30 -6.14
N ASN A 22 -8.41 11.83 -7.25
CA ASN A 22 -8.32 11.17 -8.55
C ASN A 22 -6.89 11.09 -9.08
N GLY A 23 -6.10 12.17 -8.95
CA GLY A 23 -4.70 12.17 -9.37
C GLY A 23 -3.85 11.19 -8.54
N LEU A 24 -4.10 11.12 -7.23
CA LEU A 24 -3.47 10.13 -6.36
C LEU A 24 -3.84 8.72 -6.84
N LEU A 25 -5.12 8.37 -6.93
CA LEU A 25 -5.58 7.04 -7.37
C LEU A 25 -4.95 6.58 -8.70
N GLN A 26 -4.84 7.47 -9.69
CA GLN A 26 -4.20 7.15 -10.97
C GLN A 26 -2.71 6.85 -10.82
N PHE A 27 -1.99 7.62 -10.00
CA PHE A 27 -0.58 7.36 -9.70
C PHE A 27 -0.39 6.03 -8.96
N LEU A 28 -1.23 5.73 -7.97
CA LEU A 28 -1.18 4.47 -7.21
C LEU A 28 -1.45 3.27 -8.11
N LEU A 29 -2.43 3.39 -9.00
CA LEU A 29 -2.75 2.36 -9.98
C LEU A 29 -1.58 2.15 -10.95
N ALA A 30 -0.96 3.22 -11.46
CA ALA A 30 0.19 3.13 -12.35
C ALA A 30 1.40 2.48 -11.66
N ALA A 31 1.69 2.85 -10.40
CA ALA A 31 2.75 2.25 -9.61
C ALA A 31 2.50 0.76 -9.35
N PHE A 32 1.26 0.39 -9.00
CA PHE A 32 0.86 -1.00 -8.81
C PHE A 32 1.04 -1.84 -10.08
N VAL A 33 0.57 -1.33 -11.22
CA VAL A 33 0.73 -1.98 -12.53
C VAL A 33 2.21 -2.14 -12.89
N ALA A 34 3.04 -1.12 -12.65
CA ALA A 34 4.48 -1.19 -12.92
C ALA A 34 5.19 -2.25 -12.06
N VAL A 35 4.82 -2.36 -10.77
CA VAL A 35 5.36 -3.40 -9.88
C VAL A 35 4.96 -4.79 -10.35
N ILE A 36 3.69 -5.01 -10.68
CA ILE A 36 3.22 -6.31 -11.21
C ILE A 36 3.94 -6.65 -12.52
N ALA A 37 4.02 -5.71 -13.46
CA ALA A 37 4.71 -5.92 -14.73
C ALA A 37 6.18 -6.27 -14.52
N GLY A 38 6.85 -5.64 -13.55
CA GLY A 38 8.21 -5.96 -13.15
C GLY A 38 8.34 -7.38 -12.58
N VAL A 39 7.46 -7.78 -11.65
CA VAL A 39 7.44 -9.14 -11.08
C VAL A 39 7.28 -10.19 -12.18
N VAL A 40 6.32 -9.99 -13.09
CA VAL A 40 6.02 -10.93 -14.17
C VAL A 40 7.19 -11.03 -15.14
N ALA A 41 7.73 -9.90 -15.62
CA ALA A 41 8.85 -9.87 -16.55
C ALA A 41 10.10 -10.57 -15.96
N ILE A 42 10.34 -10.37 -14.67
CA ILE A 42 11.50 -10.95 -13.97
C ILE A 42 11.30 -12.45 -13.70
N SER A 43 10.11 -12.86 -13.27
CA SER A 43 9.77 -14.29 -13.10
C SER A 43 9.93 -15.05 -14.41
N PHE A 44 9.50 -14.44 -15.52
CA PHE A 44 9.68 -14.99 -16.86
C PHE A 44 11.16 -15.08 -17.24
N ASN A 45 11.98 -14.08 -16.91
CA ASN A 45 13.43 -14.11 -17.15
C ASN A 45 14.13 -15.19 -16.32
N VAL A 46 13.80 -15.34 -15.03
CA VAL A 46 14.43 -16.37 -14.17
C VAL A 46 14.14 -17.77 -14.72
N VAL A 47 12.89 -18.05 -15.10
CA VAL A 47 12.49 -19.34 -15.67
C VAL A 47 13.09 -19.54 -17.08
N ALA A 48 13.13 -18.49 -17.90
CA ALA A 48 13.64 -18.59 -19.28
C ALA A 48 15.17 -18.72 -19.36
N PHE A 49 15.91 -18.10 -18.45
CA PHE A 49 17.38 -18.05 -18.53
C PHE A 49 18.10 -19.14 -17.71
N HIS A 50 17.47 -19.76 -16.70
CA HIS A 50 18.14 -20.69 -15.80
C HIS A 50 17.57 -22.11 -15.89
N GLY A 51 17.59 -22.73 -17.08
CA GLY A 51 17.06 -24.08 -17.36
C GLY A 51 17.73 -25.27 -16.61
N GLY A 52 17.94 -25.14 -15.30
CA GLY A 52 18.51 -26.12 -14.39
C GLY A 52 19.45 -25.45 -13.39
N PHE A 53 19.03 -25.28 -12.13
CA PHE A 53 19.95 -24.97 -11.03
C PHE A 53 20.78 -26.22 -10.73
N GLY A 54 22.09 -26.17 -10.98
CA GLY A 54 23.00 -27.21 -10.52
C GLY A 54 23.17 -27.15 -9.00
N PRO A 55 23.58 -28.25 -8.34
CA PRO A 55 23.78 -28.28 -6.89
C PRO A 55 24.87 -27.31 -6.40
N ASN A 56 25.77 -26.86 -7.28
CA ASN A 56 26.80 -25.88 -6.95
C ASN A 56 26.28 -24.43 -7.02
N ASP A 57 25.13 -24.20 -7.65
CA ASP A 57 24.56 -22.85 -7.88
C ASP A 57 23.58 -22.45 -6.76
N ILE A 58 23.40 -23.31 -5.75
CA ILE A 58 22.45 -23.11 -4.65
C ILE A 58 22.72 -21.80 -3.87
N PRO A 59 23.97 -21.45 -3.48
CA PRO A 59 24.23 -20.22 -2.74
C PRO A 59 23.89 -18.96 -3.56
N GLU A 60 24.22 -18.96 -4.84
CA GLU A 60 23.96 -17.85 -5.75
C GLU A 60 22.45 -17.71 -6.02
N GLY A 61 21.75 -18.82 -6.22
CA GLY A 61 20.29 -18.85 -6.33
C GLY A 61 19.59 -18.34 -5.09
N LEU A 62 20.06 -18.70 -3.89
CA LEU A 62 19.49 -18.21 -2.62
C LEU A 62 19.71 -16.71 -2.44
N LEU A 63 20.91 -16.20 -2.74
CA LEU A 63 21.20 -14.76 -2.67
C LEU A 63 20.30 -14.00 -3.65
N MET A 64 20.19 -14.49 -4.88
CA MET A 64 19.33 -13.91 -5.91
C MET A 64 17.87 -13.86 -5.45
N ILE A 65 17.33 -14.96 -4.92
CA ILE A 65 15.96 -15.03 -4.37
C ILE A 65 15.80 -14.02 -3.23
N ALA A 66 16.74 -13.97 -2.28
CA ALA A 66 16.67 -13.05 -1.15
C ALA A 66 16.68 -11.57 -1.59
N THR A 67 17.56 -11.22 -2.53
CA THR A 67 17.63 -9.88 -3.10
C THR A 67 16.34 -9.52 -3.84
N PHE A 68 15.78 -10.45 -4.62
CA PHE A 68 14.50 -10.23 -5.29
C PHE A 68 13.36 -10.02 -4.30
N VAL A 69 13.23 -10.90 -3.30
CA VAL A 69 12.20 -10.75 -2.25
C VAL A 69 12.34 -9.40 -1.56
N ALA A 70 13.56 -8.95 -1.25
CA ALA A 70 13.80 -7.66 -0.63
C ALA A 70 13.36 -6.49 -1.52
N ILE A 71 13.77 -6.49 -2.81
CA ILE A 71 13.42 -5.44 -3.77
C ILE A 71 11.91 -5.37 -3.97
N PHE A 72 11.26 -6.51 -4.18
CA PHE A 72 9.81 -6.54 -4.41
C PHE A 72 9.01 -6.20 -3.15
N THR A 73 9.49 -6.59 -1.97
CA THR A 73 8.86 -6.19 -0.71
C THR A 73 8.96 -4.67 -0.54
N LEU A 74 10.12 -4.08 -0.82
CA LEU A 74 10.31 -2.63 -0.75
C LEU A 74 9.43 -1.90 -1.78
N ALA A 75 9.40 -2.39 -3.03
CA ALA A 75 8.56 -1.85 -4.08
C ALA A 75 7.07 -1.92 -3.71
N GLY A 76 6.61 -3.05 -3.16
CA GLY A 76 5.24 -3.21 -2.68
C GLY A 76 4.91 -2.28 -1.52
N MET A 77 5.83 -2.08 -0.56
CA MET A 77 5.64 -1.11 0.51
C MET A 77 5.49 0.32 -0.01
N VAL A 78 6.26 0.71 -1.02
CA VAL A 78 6.18 2.05 -1.61
C VAL A 78 4.94 2.21 -2.49
N ALA A 79 4.67 1.24 -3.37
CA ALA A 79 3.60 1.30 -4.36
C ALA A 79 2.21 0.99 -3.80
N ILE A 80 2.10 0.29 -2.66
CA ILE A 80 0.84 -0.10 -2.03
C ILE A 80 0.74 0.49 -0.62
N GLY A 81 1.79 0.36 0.20
CA GLY A 81 1.78 0.79 1.60
C GLY A 81 1.61 2.29 1.78
N LEU A 82 2.38 3.14 1.08
CA LEU A 82 2.25 4.60 1.14
C LEU A 82 0.86 5.10 0.69
N PRO A 83 0.38 4.73 -0.51
CA PRO A 83 -1.00 4.91 -0.96
C PRO A 83 -2.05 4.66 0.12
N VAL A 84 -2.04 3.45 0.68
CA VAL A 84 -2.99 3.00 1.68
C VAL A 84 -2.87 3.87 2.93
N THR A 85 -1.64 4.18 3.35
CA THR A 85 -1.39 5.07 4.48
C THR A 85 -1.98 6.46 4.25
N VAL A 86 -1.80 7.05 3.06
CA VAL A 86 -2.36 8.37 2.73
C VAL A 86 -3.89 8.34 2.77
N VAL A 87 -4.51 7.32 2.16
CA VAL A 87 -5.98 7.19 2.15
C VAL A 87 -6.52 7.00 3.56
N LEU A 88 -5.94 6.09 4.35
CA LEU A 88 -6.36 5.83 5.73
C LEU A 88 -6.18 7.05 6.63
N LYS A 89 -5.12 7.85 6.40
CA LYS A 89 -4.89 9.11 7.10
C LYS A 89 -5.91 10.18 6.71
N LEU A 90 -6.31 10.27 5.44
CA LEU A 90 -7.32 11.23 4.98
C LEU A 90 -8.70 10.97 5.58
N ILE A 91 -9.03 9.72 5.89
CA ILE A 91 -10.30 9.34 6.52
C ILE A 91 -10.19 9.21 8.04
N ASP A 92 -9.04 9.52 8.64
CA ASP A 92 -8.76 9.40 10.08
C ASP A 92 -9.03 8.00 10.68
N HIS A 93 -8.76 6.95 9.90
CA HIS A 93 -8.95 5.55 10.33
C HIS A 93 -7.65 4.75 10.18
N GLU A 94 -6.57 5.18 10.85
CA GLU A 94 -5.29 4.44 10.86
C GLU A 94 -5.29 3.29 11.89
N HIS A 95 -6.01 2.21 11.60
CA HIS A 95 -5.99 1.00 12.45
C HIS A 95 -5.10 -0.11 11.87
N ALA A 96 -4.31 -0.78 12.73
CA ALA A 96 -3.40 -1.85 12.29
C ALA A 96 -4.10 -3.00 11.54
N TRP A 97 -5.34 -3.33 11.90
CA TRP A 97 -6.10 -4.40 11.25
C TRP A 97 -6.52 -4.02 9.81
N LEU A 98 -6.75 -2.73 9.52
CA LEU A 98 -7.06 -2.25 8.16
C LEU A 98 -5.86 -2.44 7.23
N TYR A 99 -4.65 -2.11 7.72
CA TYR A 99 -3.43 -2.37 6.97
C TYR A 99 -3.23 -3.86 6.69
N ALA A 100 -3.51 -4.73 7.66
CA ALA A 100 -3.43 -6.18 7.48
C ALA A 100 -4.42 -6.69 6.42
N LEU A 101 -5.68 -6.21 6.46
CA LEU A 101 -6.71 -6.62 5.50
C LEU A 101 -6.42 -6.11 4.08
N LEU A 102 -6.02 -4.85 3.95
CA LEU A 102 -5.63 -4.29 2.65
C LEU A 102 -4.35 -4.93 2.09
N GLY A 103 -3.39 -5.24 2.97
CA GLY A 103 -2.21 -6.01 2.60
C GLY A 103 -2.58 -7.40 2.09
N ALA A 104 -3.46 -8.12 2.79
CA ALA A 104 -3.92 -9.45 2.38
C ALA A 104 -4.62 -9.41 1.01
N LEU A 105 -5.53 -8.47 0.81
CA LEU A 105 -6.23 -8.28 -0.45
C LEU A 105 -5.25 -7.96 -1.60
N ALA A 106 -4.33 -7.03 -1.37
CA ALA A 106 -3.34 -6.65 -2.36
C ALA A 106 -2.39 -7.80 -2.73
N GLY A 107 -1.93 -8.56 -1.73
CA GLY A 107 -1.08 -9.74 -1.94
C GLY A 107 -1.79 -10.85 -2.72
N PHE A 108 -3.07 -11.10 -2.40
CA PHE A 108 -3.91 -12.03 -3.14
C PHE A 108 -4.06 -11.59 -4.61
N LEU A 109 -4.50 -10.35 -4.84
CA LEU A 109 -4.75 -9.83 -6.18
C LEU A 109 -3.48 -9.77 -7.02
N ALA A 110 -2.35 -9.32 -6.46
CA ALA A 110 -1.09 -9.27 -7.18
C ALA A 110 -0.66 -10.67 -7.66
N THR A 111 -0.79 -11.67 -6.79
CA THR A 111 -0.41 -13.05 -7.12
C THR A 111 -1.40 -13.68 -8.10
N ALA A 112 -2.71 -13.45 -7.93
CA ALA A 112 -3.75 -13.90 -8.85
C ALA A 112 -3.57 -13.30 -10.25
N VAL A 113 -3.24 -12.01 -10.35
CA VAL A 113 -2.95 -11.34 -11.63
C VAL A 113 -1.67 -11.87 -12.26
N ALA A 114 -0.63 -12.13 -11.46
CA ALA A 114 0.63 -12.69 -11.96
C ALA A 114 0.47 -14.10 -12.54
N ILE A 115 -0.40 -14.92 -11.95
CA ILE A 115 -0.76 -16.25 -12.47
C ILE A 115 -1.62 -16.13 -13.73
N GLY A 116 -2.44 -15.07 -13.81
CA GLY A 116 -3.33 -14.80 -14.93
C GLY A 116 -4.71 -15.43 -14.72
N PRO A 117 -5.81 -14.71 -15.04
CA PRO A 117 -7.17 -15.16 -14.72
C PRO A 117 -7.59 -16.45 -15.44
N ALA A 118 -7.00 -16.74 -16.60
CA ALA A 118 -7.24 -17.98 -17.32
C ALA A 118 -6.73 -19.23 -16.58
N ASN A 119 -5.81 -19.05 -15.64
CA ASN A 119 -5.21 -20.11 -14.83
C ASN A 119 -5.87 -20.23 -13.45
N LEU A 120 -6.98 -19.52 -13.18
CA LEU A 120 -7.73 -19.57 -11.92
C LEU A 120 -9.08 -20.27 -12.12
N THR A 121 -9.03 -21.52 -12.61
CA THR A 121 -10.25 -22.26 -13.01
C THR A 121 -10.64 -23.33 -12.01
N ARG A 122 -9.71 -23.77 -11.17
CA ARG A 122 -9.89 -24.82 -10.16
C ARG A 122 -9.54 -24.30 -8.77
N TRP A 123 -10.00 -25.01 -7.75
CA TRP A 123 -9.77 -24.62 -6.35
C TRP A 123 -8.29 -24.67 -5.95
N ASP A 124 -7.53 -25.59 -6.51
CA ASP A 124 -6.08 -25.73 -6.32
C ASP A 124 -5.28 -24.56 -6.89
N ASP A 125 -5.80 -23.88 -7.91
CA ASP A 125 -5.16 -22.69 -8.51
C ASP A 125 -5.11 -21.50 -7.53
N PHE A 126 -5.95 -21.50 -6.50
CA PHE A 126 -5.98 -20.44 -5.47
C PHE A 126 -4.92 -20.60 -4.38
N THR A 127 -4.13 -21.68 -4.41
CA THR A 127 -3.11 -21.94 -3.38
C THR A 127 -2.03 -20.84 -3.38
N LEU A 128 -1.53 -20.46 -4.56
CA LEU A 128 -0.53 -19.40 -4.68
C LEU A 128 -1.10 -18.01 -4.30
N PRO A 129 -2.28 -17.58 -4.79
CA PRO A 129 -2.93 -16.36 -4.30
C PRO A 129 -3.17 -16.34 -2.80
N ALA A 130 -3.54 -17.46 -2.19
CA ALA A 130 -3.72 -17.57 -0.74
C ALA A 130 -2.40 -17.36 0.02
N ILE A 131 -1.28 -17.90 -0.48
CA ILE A 131 0.05 -17.62 0.07
C ILE A 131 0.38 -16.12 -0.06
N GLY A 132 0.12 -15.53 -1.22
CA GLY A 132 0.27 -14.08 -1.44
C GLY A 132 -0.54 -13.25 -0.45
N ALA A 133 -1.76 -13.69 -0.13
CA ALA A 133 -2.62 -13.05 0.87
C ALA A 133 -2.00 -13.12 2.28
N LEU A 134 -1.45 -14.27 2.68
CA LEU A 134 -0.79 -14.43 3.98
C LEU A 134 0.47 -13.55 4.10
N CYS A 135 1.28 -13.48 3.04
CA CYS A 135 2.43 -12.57 2.97
C CYS A 135 2.00 -11.11 3.06
N GLY A 136 0.97 -10.71 2.33
CA GLY A 136 0.42 -9.36 2.38
C GLY A 136 -0.17 -9.02 3.75
N LEU A 137 -0.88 -9.96 4.38
CA LEU A 137 -1.45 -9.80 5.72
C LEU A 137 -0.36 -9.54 6.77
N THR A 138 0.70 -10.35 6.75
CA THR A 138 1.81 -10.21 7.70
C THR A 138 2.55 -8.89 7.51
N ALA A 139 2.89 -8.51 6.28
CA ALA A 139 3.53 -7.23 5.97
C ALA A 139 2.65 -6.03 6.39
N GLY A 140 1.36 -6.07 6.05
CA GLY A 140 0.38 -5.04 6.43
C GLY A 140 0.22 -4.92 7.95
N ALA A 141 0.16 -6.06 8.67
CA ALA A 141 0.06 -6.07 10.13
C ALA A 141 1.33 -5.52 10.82
N VAL A 142 2.51 -5.76 10.26
CA VAL A 142 3.77 -5.21 10.78
C VAL A 142 3.80 -3.69 10.56
N TRP A 143 3.51 -3.23 9.34
CA TRP A 143 3.46 -1.82 9.00
C TRP A 143 2.42 -1.05 9.83
N GLY A 144 1.20 -1.57 9.91
CA GLY A 144 0.11 -0.96 10.67
C GLY A 144 0.42 -0.84 12.16
N ARG A 145 1.02 -1.87 12.78
CA ARG A 145 1.45 -1.81 14.18
C ARG A 145 2.53 -0.77 14.41
N TRP A 146 3.47 -0.61 13.48
CA TRP A 146 4.49 0.44 13.56
C TRP A 146 3.87 1.84 13.48
N ARG A 147 2.95 2.07 12.53
CA ARG A 147 2.19 3.34 12.40
C ARG A 147 1.38 3.67 13.64
N GLU A 148 0.62 2.70 14.15
CA GLU A 148 -0.22 2.89 15.33
C GLU A 148 0.61 3.21 16.59
N ARG A 149 1.79 2.59 16.74
CA ARG A 149 2.75 2.93 17.81
C ARG A 149 3.30 4.34 17.62
N GLY A 150 3.67 4.73 16.40
CA GLY A 150 4.16 6.08 16.09
C GLY A 150 3.12 7.17 16.36
N ALA A 151 1.86 6.93 16.04
CA ALA A 151 0.76 7.84 16.34
C ALA A 151 0.57 8.08 17.84
N LYS A 152 0.75 7.03 18.67
CA LYS A 152 0.67 7.12 20.14
C LYS A 152 1.85 7.87 20.77
N VAL A 153 2.99 7.96 20.08
CA VAL A 153 4.23 8.59 20.57
C VAL A 153 4.37 10.03 20.06
N ALA A 154 3.56 10.46 19.09
CA ALA A 154 3.57 11.85 18.64
C ALA A 154 3.37 12.77 19.86
N PRO A 155 4.37 13.64 20.18
CA PRO A 155 4.32 14.45 21.38
C PRO A 155 3.02 15.25 21.34
N ALA A 156 2.22 15.13 22.40
CA ALA A 156 1.06 15.99 22.60
C ALA A 156 1.51 17.40 22.25
N ALA A 157 0.86 18.01 21.24
CA ALA A 157 1.24 19.32 20.73
C ALA A 157 1.49 20.20 21.95
N LYS A 158 2.77 20.56 22.16
CA LYS A 158 3.15 21.38 23.31
C LYS A 158 2.21 22.58 23.24
N PRO A 159 1.36 22.84 24.26
CA PRO A 159 0.40 23.93 24.17
C PRO A 159 1.19 25.15 23.76
N ALA A 160 0.84 25.75 22.61
CA ALA A 160 1.49 26.94 22.12
C ALA A 160 1.44 27.92 23.28
N ASN A 161 2.59 28.20 23.90
CA ASN A 161 2.63 29.15 25.00
C ASN A 161 2.46 30.50 24.31
N PRO A 162 1.28 31.13 24.38
CA PRO A 162 1.02 32.34 23.60
C PRO A 162 1.97 33.46 24.00
N VAL A 163 2.53 33.40 25.21
CA VAL A 163 3.53 34.37 25.69
C VAL A 163 4.89 34.18 25.02
N HIS A 164 5.27 32.94 24.65
CA HIS A 164 6.55 32.68 24.00
C HIS A 164 6.56 33.12 22.52
N ASP A 165 5.41 33.02 21.82
CA ASP A 165 5.27 33.48 20.43
C ASP A 165 5.11 35.01 20.29
N LEU A 166 4.87 35.72 21.40
CA LEU A 166 4.78 37.19 21.41
C LEU A 166 6.10 37.88 21.79
N LEU A 167 7.07 37.15 22.33
CA LEU A 167 8.33 37.71 22.85
C LEU A 167 9.56 37.42 21.98
N PHE A 168 9.46 36.52 20.99
CA PHE A 168 10.53 36.12 20.07
C PHE A 168 9.98 36.00 18.64
#